data_AF-A0A259W3C1-F1
#
_entry.id   AF-A0A259W3C1-F1
#
_cell.length_a   1.000
_cell.length_b   1.000
_cell.length_c   1.000
_cell.angle_alpha   90.00
_cell.angle_beta   90.00
_cell.angle_gamma   90.00
#
_symmetry.space_group_name_H-M   'P 1'
#
loop_
_entity.id
_entity.type
_entity.pdbx_description
1 polymer ?
#
loop_
_entity_poly.entity_id
_entity_poly.type
_entity_poly.pdbx_seq_one_letter_code
_entity_poly.pdbx_strand_id
1 'polypeptide(L)'
;MNTLLALTSLILLVFSALLLWQFLEQKKMIAQMLENEGIPETSQDPELILTLRVLDPISLAKRESRTGRLLADRLPVMTRKMVYQEVMKELEVELEERDIDVEMHIEYR
;
A
#
# COMPACT_ATOMS: atom_id res chain seq x y z
N MET A 1 24.11 33.65 49.26
CA MET A 1 24.30 32.28 48.74
C MET A 1 22.97 31.56 48.54
N ASN A 2 22.12 31.43 49.58
CA ASN A 2 20.78 30.80 49.46
C ASN A 2 19.83 31.44 48.44
N THR A 3 19.82 32.77 48.31
CA THR A 3 18.94 33.47 47.37
C THR A 3 19.31 33.18 45.91
N LEU A 4 20.59 33.01 45.61
CA LEU A 4 21.09 32.69 44.28
C LEU A 4 20.77 31.24 43.90
N LEU A 5 20.91 30.30 44.85
CA LEU A 5 20.49 28.91 44.71
C LEU A 5 18.97 28.78 44.52
N ALA A 6 18.18 29.57 45.25
CA ALA A 6 16.73 29.59 45.08
C ALA A 6 16.32 30.13 43.71
N LEU A 7 17.00 31.18 43.22
CA LEU A 7 16.73 31.77 41.91
C LEU A 7 17.09 30.81 40.78
N THR A 8 18.24 30.13 40.85
CA THR A 8 18.64 29.16 39.83
C THR A 8 17.74 27.93 39.83
N SER A 9 17.31 27.44 41.01
CA SER A 9 16.35 26.34 41.11
C SER A 9 14.98 26.71 40.52
N LEU A 10 14.51 27.94 40.75
CA LEU A 10 13.25 28.42 40.17
C LEU A 10 13.32 28.49 38.64
N ILE A 11 14.42 29.02 38.10
CA ILE A 11 14.65 29.08 36.65
C ILE A 11 14.66 27.66 36.06
N LEU A 12 15.39 26.73 36.70
CA LEU A 12 15.49 25.35 36.21
C LEU A 12 14.13 24.63 36.20
N LEU A 13 13.29 24.91 37.20
CA LEU A 13 11.94 24.36 37.28
C LEU A 13 11.05 24.88 36.14
N VAL A 14 11.12 26.18 35.84
CA VAL A 14 10.39 26.78 34.71
C VAL A 14 10.85 26.20 33.38
N PHE A 15 12.16 26.08 33.16
CA PHE A 15 12.69 25.46 31.95
C PHE A 15 12.29 23.99 31.79
N SER A 16 12.31 23.22 32.88
CA SER A 16 11.87 21.83 32.88
C SER A 16 10.38 21.70 32.54
N ALA A 17 9.53 22.56 33.10
CA ALA A 17 8.10 22.58 32.79
C ALA A 17 7.83 22.95 31.33
N LEU A 18 8.55 23.95 30.79
CA LEU A 18 8.44 24.35 29.39
C LEU A 18 8.90 23.24 28.43
N LEU A 19 10.01 22.56 28.73
CA LEU A 19 10.50 21.44 27.93
C LEU A 19 9.53 20.26 27.95
N LEU A 20 8.95 19.94 29.11
CA LEU A 20 7.92 18.91 29.22
C LEU A 20 6.67 19.27 28.41
N TRP A 21 6.25 20.53 28.46
CA TRP A 21 5.11 20.99 27.66
C TRP A 21 5.39 20.88 26.16
N GLN A 22 6.55 21.36 25.70
CA GLN A 22 6.93 21.25 24.29
C GLN A 22 7.05 19.80 23.83
N PHE A 23 7.57 18.91 24.68
CA PHE A 23 7.66 17.49 24.35
C PHE A 23 6.28 16.84 24.20
N LEU A 24 5.32 17.22 25.05
CA LEU A 24 3.93 16.76 24.94
C LEU A 24 3.24 17.32 23.69
N GLU A 25 3.45 18.60 23.37
CA GLU A 25 2.91 19.21 22.14
C GLU A 25 3.51 18.60 20.88
N GLN A 26 4.84 18.36 20.85
CA GLN A 26 5.49 17.68 19.74
C GLN A 26 4.98 16.26 19.58
N LYS A 27 4.80 15.50 20.67
CA LYS A 27 4.17 14.18 20.63
C LYS A 27 2.77 14.23 20.04
N LYS A 28 1.98 15.24 20.40
CA LYS A 28 0.62 15.43 19.87
C LYS A 28 0.65 15.79 18.39
N MET A 29 1.59 16.64 17.96
CA MET A 29 1.74 17.02 16.54
C MET A 29 2.22 15.84 15.69
N ILE A 30 3.15 15.02 16.18
CA ILE A 30 3.60 13.79 15.53
C ILE A 30 2.45 12.78 15.46
N ALA A 31 1.69 12.59 16.56
CA ALA A 31 0.52 11.72 16.57
C ALA A 31 -0.55 12.19 15.57
N GLN A 32 -0.78 13.50 15.47
CA GLN A 32 -1.72 14.08 14.51
C GLN A 32 -1.20 14.02 13.06
N MET A 33 0.12 14.05 12.84
CA MET A 33 0.70 13.82 11.51
C MET A 33 0.57 12.35 11.11
N LEU A 34 0.84 11.42 12.02
CA LEU A 34 0.58 9.98 11.82
C LEU A 34 -0.91 9.70 11.52
N GLU A 35 -1.81 10.35 12.25
CA GLU A 35 -3.26 10.21 12.07
C GLU A 35 -3.76 10.85 10.76
N ASN A 36 -3.19 12.00 10.35
CA ASN A 36 -3.56 12.66 9.08
C ASN A 36 -2.87 12.09 7.83
N GLU A 37 -1.71 11.44 7.98
CA GLU A 37 -1.02 10.75 6.88
C GLU A 37 -1.67 9.39 6.53
N GLY A 38 -2.76 9.00 7.21
CA GLY A 38 -3.47 7.78 6.86
C GLY A 38 -2.57 6.54 6.92
N ILE A 39 -1.58 6.55 7.82
CA ILE A 39 -0.81 5.37 8.16
C ILE A 39 -1.53 4.77 9.37
N PRO A 40 -2.45 3.79 9.17
CA PRO A 40 -3.03 3.11 10.31
C PRO A 40 -1.90 2.52 11.15
N GLU A 41 -1.94 2.76 12.45
CA GLU A 41 -1.13 2.08 13.47
C GLU A 41 -1.54 0.59 13.58
N THR A 42 -1.47 -0.11 12.46
CA THR A 42 -1.30 -1.54 12.42
C THR A 42 0.07 -1.73 11.80
N SER A 43 0.98 -2.27 12.59
CA SER A 43 2.16 -2.97 12.10
C SER A 43 1.73 -4.16 11.22
N GLN A 44 1.22 -3.85 10.04
CA GLN A 44 1.16 -4.74 8.89
C GLN A 44 2.37 -4.36 8.05
N ASP A 45 3.19 -5.35 7.72
CA ASP A 45 4.26 -5.19 6.75
C ASP A 45 3.72 -4.42 5.54
N PRO A 46 4.49 -3.50 4.93
CA PRO A 46 4.00 -2.70 3.81
C PRO A 46 3.48 -3.61 2.69
N GLU A 47 2.16 -3.71 2.55
CA GLU A 47 1.50 -4.51 1.53
C GLU A 47 1.51 -3.75 0.19
N LEU A 48 2.17 -4.33 -0.82
CA LEU A 48 2.16 -3.80 -2.18
C LEU A 48 0.92 -4.33 -2.93
N ILE A 49 -0.08 -3.48 -3.13
CA ILE A 49 -1.27 -3.83 -3.93
C ILE A 49 -1.06 -3.37 -5.37
N LEU A 50 -0.90 -4.32 -6.29
CA LEU A 50 -0.83 -4.06 -7.73
C LEU A 50 -2.20 -4.28 -8.38
N THR A 51 -2.78 -3.25 -8.99
CA THR A 51 -4.01 -3.39 -9.79
C THR A 51 -3.68 -3.43 -11.27
N LEU A 52 -3.96 -4.56 -11.91
CA LEU A 52 -3.82 -4.73 -13.36
C LEU A 52 -5.17 -4.56 -14.05
N ARG A 53 -5.20 -3.77 -15.15
CA ARG A 53 -6.37 -3.66 -16.02
C ARG A 53 -6.02 -4.04 -17.46
N VAL A 54 -6.63 -5.11 -17.96
CA VAL A 54 -6.53 -5.52 -19.36
C VAL A 54 -7.47 -4.65 -20.20
N LEU A 55 -6.89 -3.81 -21.07
CA LEU A 55 -7.63 -2.81 -21.85
C LEU A 55 -8.50 -3.43 -22.97
N ASP A 56 -7.95 -4.38 -23.73
CA ASP A 56 -8.69 -5.07 -24.80
C ASP A 56 -8.38 -6.58 -24.82
N PRO A 57 -9.14 -7.38 -24.05
CA PRO A 57 -8.91 -8.81 -23.97
C PRO A 57 -9.29 -9.55 -25.26
N ILE A 58 -10.21 -9.00 -26.08
CA ILE A 58 -10.70 -9.68 -27.28
C ILE A 58 -9.65 -9.60 -28.38
N SER A 59 -9.11 -8.40 -28.61
CA SER A 59 -8.03 -8.22 -29.59
C SER A 59 -6.76 -8.97 -29.16
N LEU A 60 -6.48 -9.04 -27.86
CA LEU A 60 -5.39 -9.84 -27.30
C LEU A 60 -5.54 -11.32 -27.69
N ALA A 61 -6.70 -11.94 -27.40
CA ALA A 61 -6.96 -13.34 -27.78
C ALA A 61 -6.85 -13.59 -29.29
N LYS A 62 -7.31 -12.64 -30.12
CA LYS A 62 -7.24 -12.74 -31.59
C LYS A 62 -5.82 -12.65 -32.14
N ARG A 63 -4.92 -11.96 -31.44
CA ARG A 63 -3.52 -11.77 -31.82
C ARG A 63 -2.68 -12.98 -31.45
N GLU A 64 -2.86 -13.50 -30.23
CA GLU A 64 -2.01 -14.56 -29.69
C GLU A 64 -2.37 -15.96 -30.22
N SER A 65 -3.62 -16.20 -30.65
CA SER A 65 -4.02 -17.56 -31.07
C SER A 65 -5.10 -17.62 -32.16
N ARG A 66 -4.99 -18.63 -33.05
CA ARG A 66 -6.04 -18.97 -34.02
C ARG A 66 -7.32 -19.48 -33.33
N THR A 67 -7.17 -20.28 -32.28
CA THR A 67 -8.29 -20.76 -31.45
C THR A 67 -8.89 -19.60 -30.65
N GLY A 68 -8.04 -18.72 -30.13
CA GLY A 68 -8.46 -17.50 -29.45
C GLY A 68 -9.31 -16.61 -30.35
N ARG A 69 -8.99 -16.51 -31.65
CA ARG A 69 -9.79 -15.79 -32.63
C ARG A 69 -11.19 -16.37 -32.83
N LEU A 70 -11.31 -17.68 -33.02
CA LEU A 70 -12.60 -18.36 -33.20
C LEU A 70 -13.50 -18.22 -31.97
N LEU A 71 -12.91 -18.33 -30.77
CA LEU A 71 -13.63 -18.15 -29.52
C LEU A 71 -14.03 -16.69 -29.30
N ALA A 72 -13.15 -15.74 -29.62
CA ALA A 72 -13.44 -14.31 -29.53
C ALA A 72 -14.63 -13.90 -30.41
N ASP A 73 -14.73 -14.49 -31.60
CA ASP A 73 -15.82 -14.19 -32.55
C ASP A 73 -17.15 -14.84 -32.15
N ARG A 74 -17.13 -16.01 -31.49
CA ARG A 74 -18.36 -16.77 -31.14
C ARG A 74 -18.83 -16.60 -29.70
N LEU A 75 -17.90 -16.43 -28.76
CA LEU A 75 -18.13 -16.44 -27.32
C LEU A 75 -17.26 -15.37 -26.62
N PRO A 76 -17.47 -14.07 -26.91
CA PRO A 76 -16.61 -12.99 -26.43
C PRO A 76 -16.53 -12.89 -24.90
N VAL A 77 -17.62 -13.21 -24.20
CA VAL A 77 -17.66 -13.19 -22.72
C VAL A 77 -16.74 -14.26 -22.14
N MET A 78 -16.74 -15.47 -22.71
CA MET A 78 -15.86 -16.55 -22.27
C MET A 78 -14.40 -16.25 -22.63
N THR A 79 -14.16 -15.70 -23.82
CA THR A 79 -12.81 -15.30 -24.23
C THR A 79 -12.21 -14.26 -23.30
N ARG A 80 -12.99 -13.29 -22.83
CA ARG A 80 -12.54 -12.32 -21.84
C ARG A 80 -12.06 -13.00 -20.56
N LYS A 81 -12.85 -13.93 -20.01
CA LYS A 81 -12.50 -14.67 -18.79
C LYS A 81 -11.24 -15.51 -18.99
N MET A 82 -11.16 -16.23 -20.10
CA MET A 82 -9.98 -17.04 -20.43
C MET A 82 -8.71 -16.19 -20.50
N VAL A 83 -8.78 -15.01 -21.13
CA VAL A 83 -7.65 -14.09 -21.21
C VAL A 83 -7.22 -13.61 -19.82
N TYR A 84 -8.17 -13.29 -18.93
CA TYR A 84 -7.83 -12.88 -17.58
C TYR A 84 -7.18 -14.00 -16.78
N GLN A 85 -7.67 -15.23 -16.94
CA GLN A 85 -7.07 -16.40 -16.30
C GLN A 85 -5.67 -16.71 -16.84
N GLU A 86 -5.47 -16.59 -18.15
CA GLU A 86 -4.15 -16.84 -18.74
C GLU A 86 -3.14 -15.78 -18.31
N VAL A 87 -3.50 -14.50 -18.33
CA VAL A 87 -2.64 -13.41 -17.86
C VAL A 87 -2.30 -13.57 -16.38
N MET A 88 -3.26 -13.99 -15.54
CA MET A 88 -3.01 -14.27 -14.14
C MET A 88 -1.99 -15.41 -13.98
N LYS A 89 -2.18 -16.51 -14.72
CA LYS A 89 -1.30 -17.68 -14.65
C LYS A 89 0.12 -17.36 -15.15
N GLU A 90 0.25 -16.63 -16.25
CA GLU A 90 1.56 -16.20 -16.77
C GLU A 90 2.29 -15.33 -15.74
N LEU A 91 1.58 -14.40 -15.11
CA LEU A 91 2.16 -13.54 -14.08
C LEU A 91 2.54 -14.31 -12.82
N GLU A 92 1.73 -15.27 -12.39
CA GLU A 92 2.02 -16.16 -11.26
C GLU A 92 3.32 -16.95 -11.51
N VAL A 93 3.50 -17.50 -12.71
CA VAL A 93 4.73 -18.19 -13.09
C VAL A 93 5.93 -17.25 -13.08
N GLU A 94 5.83 -16.04 -13.64
CA GLU A 94 6.94 -15.08 -13.64
C GLU A 94 7.35 -14.62 -12.23
N LEU A 95 6.39 -14.55 -11.30
CA LEU A 95 6.63 -14.18 -9.91
C LEU A 95 7.20 -15.35 -9.10
N GLU A 96 6.70 -16.56 -9.33
CA GLU A 96 7.23 -17.80 -8.75
C GLU A 96 8.68 -18.04 -9.19
N GLU A 97 9.01 -17.82 -10.47
CA GLU A 97 10.39 -17.90 -10.99
C GLU A 97 11.36 -16.92 -10.29
N ARG A 98 10.83 -15.85 -9.69
CA ARG A 98 11.59 -14.86 -8.94
C ARG A 98 11.52 -15.06 -7.42
N ASP A 99 10.91 -16.15 -6.97
CA ASP A 99 10.70 -16.48 -5.56
C ASP A 99 9.91 -15.39 -4.80
N ILE A 100 8.94 -14.78 -5.50
CA ILE A 100 8.05 -13.75 -4.94
C ILE A 100 6.69 -14.39 -4.63
N ASP A 101 6.40 -14.58 -3.35
CA ASP A 101 5.10 -15.07 -2.88
C ASP A 101 4.04 -13.96 -2.97
N VAL A 102 2.97 -14.22 -3.72
CA VAL A 102 1.90 -13.24 -3.98
C VAL A 102 0.51 -13.87 -3.89
N GLU A 103 -0.44 -13.12 -3.34
CA GLU A 103 -1.86 -13.45 -3.44
C GLU A 103 -2.47 -12.72 -4.66
N MET A 104 -3.02 -13.49 -5.60
CA MET A 104 -3.64 -12.94 -6.81
C MET A 104 -5.15 -13.15 -6.82
N HIS A 105 -5.91 -12.08 -7.05
CA HIS A 105 -7.38 -12.12 -7.16
C HIS A 105 -7.89 -11.43 -8.44
N ILE A 106 -8.91 -12.02 -9.07
CA ILE A 106 -9.58 -11.43 -10.24
C ILE A 106 -10.92 -10.82 -9.79
N GLU A 107 -11.00 -9.48 -9.77
CA GLU A 107 -12.27 -8.77 -9.61
C GLU A 107 -12.95 -8.55 -10.97
N TYR A 108 -14.18 -9.06 -11.12
CA TYR A 108 -15.02 -8.76 -12.28
C TYR A 108 -15.84 -7.49 -12.00
N ARG A 109 -15.51 -6.38 -12.67
CA ARG A 109 -16.32 -5.16 -12.71
C ARG A 109 -17.11 -5.04 -14.01
#